data_AF-X1DVN6-F1
#
_entry.id   AF-X1DVN6-F1
#
_cell.length_a   1.000
_cell.length_b   1.000
_cell.length_c   1.000
_cell.angle_alpha   90.00
_cell.angle_beta   90.00
_cell.angle_gamma   90.00
#
_symmetry.space_group_name_H-M   'P 1'
#
loop_
_entity.id
_entity.type
_entity.pdbx_description
1 polymer ?
#
loop_
_entity_poly.entity_id
_entity_poly.type
_entity_poly.pdbx_seq_one_letter_code
_entity_poly.pdbx_strand_id
1 'polypeptide(L)'
;MGYIPLFLITFPGDLTFLKTYNKIITISEYSKKWIKKLWGSESAILFPPVDIDSFKVGKKEKIILSVGRFFPEHHNKKQLELAQTFKQILEQYSDEMRDYTLYLVGGVGGRADHLEYVEKIRAASKNYPIEIITNIGWGELVELFARSYIFWHASGMGEDEKVHPERFEHFGITTVEAMAAGCIPVVIN
;
A
#
# COMPACT_ATOMS: atom_id res chain seq x y z
N MET A 1 34.26 -3.25 -2.23
CA MET A 1 32.78 -3.34 -2.22
C MET A 1 32.34 -3.57 -3.65
N GLY A 2 31.81 -4.77 -3.94
CA GLY A 2 31.44 -5.15 -5.31
C GLY A 2 30.17 -4.44 -5.75
N TYR A 3 30.18 -3.95 -6.99
CA TYR A 3 29.00 -3.43 -7.68
C TYR A 3 28.04 -4.61 -7.94
N ILE A 4 26.86 -4.60 -7.31
CA ILE A 4 25.78 -5.54 -7.63
C ILE A 4 24.86 -4.78 -8.59
N PRO A 5 24.92 -5.05 -9.90
CA PRO A 5 23.98 -4.45 -10.82
C PRO A 5 22.58 -4.98 -10.51
N LEU A 6 21.72 -4.11 -9.99
CA LEU A 6 20.32 -4.41 -9.71
C LEU A 6 19.50 -4.09 -10.97
N PHE A 7 18.94 -5.12 -11.59
CA PHE A 7 18.01 -4.95 -12.71
C PHE A 7 16.61 -5.30 -12.24
N LEU A 8 15.67 -4.36 -12.41
CA LEU A 8 14.25 -4.55 -12.11
C LEU A 8 13.59 -5.14 -13.36
N ILE A 9 13.07 -6.37 -13.27
CA ILE A 9 12.45 -7.05 -14.42
C ILE A 9 10.96 -7.13 -14.19
N THR A 10 10.21 -6.46 -15.06
CA THR A 10 8.77 -6.60 -15.15
C THR A 10 8.44 -7.63 -16.24
N PHE A 11 7.93 -8.79 -15.80
CA PHE A 11 7.24 -9.83 -16.59
C PHE A 11 7.93 -10.26 -17.90
N PRO A 12 9.01 -11.05 -17.81
CA PRO A 12 9.71 -11.49 -19.00
C PRO A 12 8.96 -12.64 -19.67
N GLY A 13 8.71 -12.52 -20.99
CA GLY A 13 8.14 -13.60 -21.81
C GLY A 13 9.12 -14.74 -22.09
N ASP A 14 10.41 -14.53 -21.82
CA ASP A 14 11.48 -15.53 -21.91
C ASP A 14 12.21 -15.58 -20.58
N LEU A 15 12.34 -16.75 -19.97
CA LEU A 15 13.05 -16.94 -18.69
C LEU A 15 14.54 -17.27 -18.86
N THR A 16 15.05 -17.40 -20.10
CA THR A 16 16.46 -17.75 -20.34
C THR A 16 17.43 -16.71 -19.78
N PHE A 17 17.05 -15.43 -19.76
CA PHE A 17 17.88 -14.38 -19.19
C PHE A 17 18.13 -14.60 -17.69
N LEU A 18 17.27 -15.33 -16.94
CA LEU A 18 17.52 -15.61 -15.51
C LEU A 18 18.86 -16.32 -15.31
N LYS A 19 19.32 -17.08 -16.32
CA LYS A 19 20.62 -17.76 -16.32
C LYS A 19 21.81 -16.80 -16.40
N THR A 20 21.61 -15.53 -16.76
CA THR A 20 22.67 -14.52 -16.78
C THR A 20 22.96 -13.93 -15.40
N TYR A 21 22.09 -14.18 -14.42
CA TYR A 21 22.24 -13.71 -13.04
C TYR A 21 22.82 -14.79 -12.15
N ASN A 22 23.78 -14.43 -11.30
CA ASN A 22 24.34 -15.37 -10.31
C ASN A 22 23.38 -15.64 -9.14
N LYS A 23 22.48 -14.69 -8.84
CA LYS A 23 21.59 -14.77 -7.69
C LYS A 23 20.29 -14.01 -7.96
N ILE A 24 19.17 -14.61 -7.58
CA ILE A 24 17.85 -13.98 -7.59
C ILE A 24 17.52 -13.61 -6.14
N ILE A 25 17.10 -12.37 -5.94
CA ILE A 25 16.76 -11.82 -4.62
C ILE A 25 15.29 -11.39 -4.62
N THR A 26 14.59 -11.66 -3.53
CA THR A 26 13.21 -11.25 -3.29
C THR A 26 13.08 -10.44 -2.01
N ILE A 27 12.08 -9.58 -1.97
CA ILE A 27 11.84 -8.68 -0.84
C ILE A 27 11.04 -9.31 0.29
N SER A 28 10.39 -10.46 0.06
CA SER A 28 9.53 -11.12 1.02
C SER A 28 9.36 -12.62 0.71
N GLU A 29 8.76 -13.35 1.65
CA GLU A 29 8.30 -14.72 1.44
C GLU A 29 7.20 -14.79 0.36
N TYR A 30 6.33 -13.78 0.27
CA TYR A 30 5.28 -13.70 -0.75
C TYR A 30 5.89 -13.68 -2.16
N SER A 31 6.83 -12.77 -2.40
CA SER A 31 7.51 -12.72 -3.70
C SER A 31 8.35 -13.97 -3.98
N LYS A 32 8.99 -14.56 -2.97
CA LYS A 32 9.73 -15.83 -3.10
C LYS A 32 8.84 -16.98 -3.56
N LYS A 33 7.66 -17.14 -2.94
CA LYS A 33 6.64 -18.14 -3.32
C LYS A 33 6.28 -17.99 -4.80
N TRP A 34 6.03 -16.76 -5.25
CA TRP A 34 5.63 -16.49 -6.63
C TRP A 34 6.76 -16.61 -7.65
N ILE A 35 8.00 -16.23 -7.31
CA ILE A 35 9.17 -16.53 -8.16
C ILE A 35 9.33 -18.05 -8.33
N LYS A 36 9.23 -18.82 -7.24
CA LYS A 36 9.34 -20.28 -7.33
C LYS A 36 8.27 -20.88 -8.23
N LYS A 37 7.02 -20.40 -8.09
CA LYS A 37 5.87 -20.90 -8.85
C LYS A 37 5.89 -20.48 -10.32
N LEU A 38 6.21 -19.22 -10.63
CA LEU A 38 6.14 -18.68 -11.99
C LEU A 38 7.42 -18.96 -12.78
N TRP A 39 8.59 -18.94 -12.14
CA TRP A 39 9.88 -19.04 -12.80
C TRP A 39 10.61 -20.37 -12.53
N GLY A 40 10.06 -21.22 -11.67
CA GLY A 40 10.70 -22.49 -11.27
C GLY A 40 12.02 -22.31 -10.48
N SER A 41 12.36 -21.08 -10.12
CA SER A 41 13.67 -20.70 -9.61
C SER A 41 13.65 -20.44 -8.10
N GLU A 42 14.75 -20.74 -7.42
CA GLU A 42 14.93 -20.34 -6.02
C GLU A 42 15.36 -18.88 -5.92
N SER A 43 14.97 -18.21 -4.83
CA SER A 43 15.44 -16.87 -4.49
C SER A 43 15.84 -16.78 -3.02
N ALA A 44 16.84 -15.94 -2.75
CA ALA A 44 17.16 -15.54 -1.39
C ALA A 44 16.34 -14.32 -0.99
N ILE A 45 15.88 -14.27 0.25
CA ILE A 45 15.16 -13.09 0.75
C ILE A 45 16.17 -12.07 1.25
N LEU A 46 16.01 -10.83 0.78
CA LEU A 46 16.64 -9.64 1.34
C LEU A 46 15.51 -8.65 1.56
N PHE A 47 15.14 -8.45 2.83
CA PHE A 47 14.12 -7.46 3.16
C PHE A 47 14.57 -6.06 2.72
N PRO A 48 13.67 -5.26 2.14
CA PRO A 48 14.01 -3.91 1.72
C PRO A 48 14.30 -3.06 2.97
N PRO A 49 15.25 -2.11 2.89
CA PRO A 49 15.40 -1.11 3.93
C PRO A 49 14.12 -0.26 3.96
N VAL A 50 13.60 -0.01 5.16
CA VAL A 50 12.47 0.90 5.39
C VAL A 50 12.98 2.05 6.24
N ASP A 51 12.69 3.27 5.83
CA ASP A 51 12.99 4.46 6.63
C ASP A 51 12.01 4.53 7.80
N ILE A 52 12.46 4.13 8.98
CA ILE A 52 11.69 4.21 10.22
C ILE A 52 12.05 5.43 11.06
N ASP A 53 13.21 6.04 10.81
CA ASP A 53 13.74 7.13 11.63
C ASP A 53 13.07 8.47 11.31
N SER A 54 12.60 8.62 10.07
CA SER A 54 11.81 9.79 9.65
C SER A 54 10.41 9.81 10.28
N PHE A 55 9.89 8.68 10.73
CA PHE A 55 8.55 8.57 11.32
C PHE A 55 8.62 8.53 12.83
N LYS A 56 7.87 9.42 13.50
CA LYS A 56 7.87 9.54 14.95
C LYS A 56 6.47 9.42 15.50
N VAL A 57 6.37 8.89 16.72
CA VAL A 57 5.11 8.86 17.46
C VAL A 57 4.74 10.27 17.87
N GLY A 58 3.62 10.76 17.35
CA GLY A 58 3.00 12.02 17.76
C GLY A 58 1.83 11.82 18.72
N LYS A 59 1.17 12.93 19.09
CA LYS A 59 -0.11 12.87 19.79
C LYS A 59 -1.16 12.28 18.84
N LYS A 60 -1.73 11.15 19.23
CA LYS A 60 -2.70 10.44 18.41
C LYS A 60 -4.07 11.11 18.39
N GLU A 61 -4.68 11.09 17.21
CA GLU A 61 -6.01 11.62 16.90
C GLU A 61 -6.83 10.52 16.24
N LYS A 62 -8.16 10.64 16.23
CA LYS A 62 -9.07 9.66 15.61
C LYS A 62 -9.00 9.70 14.08
N ILE A 63 -7.83 9.37 13.55
CA ILE A 63 -7.52 9.34 12.13
C ILE A 63 -7.25 7.89 11.75
N ILE A 64 -7.94 7.46 10.70
CA ILE A 64 -7.63 6.24 9.96
C ILE A 64 -6.90 6.69 8.69
N LEU A 65 -5.69 6.20 8.49
CA LEU A 65 -4.83 6.62 7.39
C LEU A 65 -4.61 5.45 6.42
N SER A 66 -4.85 5.70 5.13
CA SER A 66 -4.43 4.83 4.05
C SER A 66 -3.47 5.57 3.14
N VAL A 67 -2.28 5.02 2.95
CA VAL A 67 -1.25 5.61 2.09
C VAL A 67 -0.88 4.66 0.96
N GLY A 68 -1.00 5.16 -0.26
CA GLY A 68 -0.60 4.45 -1.46
C GLY A 68 -1.02 5.22 -2.70
N ARG A 69 -0.29 5.04 -3.81
CA ARG A 69 -0.60 5.73 -5.06
C ARG A 69 -2.07 5.48 -5.47
N PHE A 70 -2.69 6.50 -6.05
CA PHE A 70 -4.03 6.41 -6.63
C PHE A 70 -3.94 5.91 -8.07
N PHE A 71 -4.21 4.62 -8.27
CA PHE A 71 -4.27 3.96 -9.58
C PHE A 71 -5.13 2.70 -9.45
N PRO A 72 -5.96 2.31 -10.43
CA PRO A 72 -6.89 1.19 -10.31
C PRO A 72 -6.26 -0.21 -10.52
N GLU A 73 -4.96 -0.27 -10.82
CA GLU A 73 -4.25 -1.49 -11.24
C GLU A 73 -3.45 -2.13 -10.08
N HIS A 74 -2.82 -3.28 -10.32
CA HIS A 74 -1.85 -3.96 -9.44
C HIS A 74 -2.20 -3.94 -7.93
N HIS A 75 -1.20 -3.73 -7.07
CA HIS A 75 -1.25 -3.71 -5.60
C HIS A 75 -1.85 -2.40 -5.05
N ASN A 76 -2.84 -1.84 -5.75
CA ASN A 76 -3.66 -0.74 -5.26
C ASN A 76 -4.12 -1.01 -3.80
N LYS A 77 -4.28 0.05 -2.98
CA LYS A 77 -4.63 -0.08 -1.55
C LYS A 77 -6.11 -0.32 -1.29
N LYS A 78 -6.89 -0.46 -2.36
CA LYS A 78 -8.35 -0.56 -2.43
C LYS A 78 -9.02 0.66 -1.82
N GLN A 79 -8.49 1.86 -2.11
CA GLN A 79 -8.94 3.12 -1.49
C GLN A 79 -10.43 3.41 -1.72
N LEU A 80 -10.99 3.03 -2.88
CA LEU A 80 -12.42 3.17 -3.16
C LEU A 80 -13.26 2.26 -2.26
N GLU A 81 -12.85 1.01 -2.11
CA GLU A 81 -13.48 0.02 -1.25
C GLU A 81 -13.37 0.45 0.21
N LEU A 82 -12.22 0.96 0.65
CA LEU A 82 -12.04 1.52 1.98
C LEU A 82 -13.01 2.67 2.25
N ALA A 83 -13.17 3.61 1.30
CA ALA A 83 -14.13 4.70 1.43
C ALA A 83 -15.56 4.17 1.61
N GLN A 84 -15.96 3.17 0.81
CA GLN A 84 -17.28 2.56 0.90
C GLN A 84 -17.49 1.81 2.23
N THR A 85 -16.51 1.02 2.66
CA THR A 85 -16.57 0.28 3.93
C THR A 85 -16.57 1.22 5.13
N PHE A 86 -15.78 2.29 5.11
CA PHE A 86 -15.79 3.28 6.19
C PHE A 86 -17.16 3.92 6.38
N LYS A 87 -17.88 4.22 5.29
CA LYS A 87 -19.26 4.74 5.36
C LYS A 87 -20.19 3.76 6.05
N GLN A 88 -20.15 2.49 5.65
CA GLN A 88 -20.98 1.44 6.25
C GLN A 88 -20.68 1.29 7.76
N ILE A 89 -19.39 1.33 8.13
CA ILE A 89 -18.98 1.28 9.53
C ILE A 89 -19.48 2.50 10.31
N LEU A 90 -19.38 3.71 9.75
CA LEU A 90 -19.86 4.94 10.37
C LEU A 90 -21.38 4.93 10.58
N GLU A 91 -22.15 4.45 9.58
CA GLU A 91 -23.60 4.33 9.66
C GLU A 91 -24.04 3.29 10.70
N GLN A 92 -23.31 2.17 10.80
CA GLN A 92 -23.63 1.08 11.71
C GLN A 92 -23.18 1.34 13.16
N TYR A 93 -22.05 2.03 13.35
CA TYR A 93 -21.38 2.22 14.64
C TYR A 93 -21.12 3.72 14.91
N SER A 94 -22.15 4.55 14.72
CA SER A 94 -22.00 6.01 14.71
C SER A 94 -21.45 6.61 16.01
N ASP A 95 -21.68 5.98 17.16
CA ASP A 95 -21.18 6.45 18.46
C ASP A 95 -19.70 6.12 18.66
N GLU A 96 -19.29 4.89 18.31
CA GLU A 96 -17.89 4.43 18.38
C GLU A 96 -17.00 5.14 17.36
N MET A 97 -17.56 5.39 16.17
CA MET A 97 -16.90 6.05 15.06
C MET A 97 -16.97 7.58 15.12
N ARG A 98 -17.58 8.13 16.18
CA ARG A 98 -17.67 9.57 16.39
C ARG A 98 -16.28 10.21 16.31
N ASP A 99 -16.18 11.31 15.57
CA ASP A 99 -14.96 12.08 15.30
C ASP A 99 -13.85 11.35 14.52
N TYR A 100 -14.09 10.12 14.03
CA TYR A 100 -13.12 9.51 13.13
C TYR A 100 -13.15 10.16 11.75
N THR A 101 -11.98 10.41 11.19
CA THR A 101 -11.80 10.83 9.80
C THR A 101 -10.89 9.84 9.07
N LEU A 102 -11.32 9.41 7.88
CA LEU A 102 -10.51 8.58 6.99
C LEU A 102 -9.70 9.47 6.05
N TYR A 103 -8.38 9.37 6.11
CA TYR A 103 -7.47 10.03 5.17
C TYR A 103 -6.99 9.03 4.14
N LEU A 104 -7.34 9.26 2.88
CA LEU A 104 -6.83 8.55 1.72
C LEU A 104 -5.77 9.43 1.06
N VAL A 105 -4.53 8.97 1.07
CA VAL A 105 -3.37 9.79 0.69
C VAL A 105 -2.47 9.05 -0.28
N GLY A 106 -1.93 9.77 -1.26
CA GLY A 106 -0.96 9.18 -2.18
C GLY A 106 -0.67 10.00 -3.42
N GLY A 107 0.35 9.56 -4.15
CA GLY A 107 0.66 10.12 -5.46
C GLY A 107 -0.39 9.73 -6.51
N VAL A 108 -0.67 10.62 -7.45
CA VAL A 108 -1.49 10.32 -8.63
C VAL A 108 -0.67 10.59 -9.89
N GLY A 109 -0.69 9.65 -10.83
CA GLY A 109 -0.03 9.82 -12.12
C GLY A 109 -0.87 10.67 -13.08
N GLY A 110 -0.24 11.29 -14.07
CA GLY A 110 -0.94 12.13 -15.07
C GLY A 110 -1.80 11.39 -16.10
N ARG A 111 -2.08 10.10 -15.90
CA ARG A 111 -2.93 9.30 -16.80
C ARG A 111 -4.41 9.55 -16.51
N ALA A 112 -5.24 9.53 -17.55
CA ALA A 112 -6.67 9.79 -17.43
C ALA A 112 -7.40 8.83 -16.47
N ASP A 113 -7.06 7.54 -16.51
CA ASP A 113 -7.67 6.51 -15.67
C ASP A 113 -7.27 6.61 -14.19
N HIS A 114 -6.07 7.14 -13.89
CA HIS A 114 -5.65 7.42 -12.52
C HIS A 114 -6.43 8.60 -11.94
N LEU A 115 -6.66 9.65 -12.74
CA LEU A 115 -7.47 10.80 -12.35
C LEU A 115 -8.94 10.39 -12.16
N GLU A 116 -9.48 9.58 -13.07
CA GLU A 116 -10.83 9.03 -12.96
C GLU A 116 -11.01 8.20 -11.67
N TYR A 117 -9.99 7.42 -11.29
CA TYR A 117 -10.01 6.67 -10.04
C TYR A 117 -10.13 7.58 -8.81
N VAL A 118 -9.38 8.70 -8.78
CA VAL A 118 -9.51 9.70 -7.71
C VAL A 118 -10.93 10.29 -7.67
N GLU A 119 -11.49 10.65 -8.82
CA GLU A 119 -12.85 11.21 -8.88
C GLU A 119 -13.92 10.22 -8.42
N LYS A 120 -13.77 8.92 -8.72
CA LYS A 120 -14.65 7.86 -8.18
C LYS A 120 -14.62 7.83 -6.65
N ILE A 121 -13.43 7.94 -6.05
CA ILE A 121 -13.29 7.97 -4.59
C ILE A 121 -13.93 9.24 -4.02
N ARG A 122 -13.70 10.41 -4.63
CA ARG A 122 -14.31 11.68 -4.20
C ARG A 122 -15.84 11.60 -4.24
N ALA A 123 -16.40 11.06 -5.32
CA ALA A 123 -17.83 10.86 -5.46
C ALA A 123 -18.38 9.90 -4.38
N ALA A 124 -17.69 8.79 -4.12
CA ALA A 124 -18.08 7.84 -3.08
C ALA A 124 -18.02 8.45 -1.66
N SER A 125 -17.10 9.38 -1.44
CA SER A 125 -16.80 10.02 -0.15
C SER A 125 -17.69 11.22 0.20
N LYS A 126 -18.54 11.68 -0.73
CA LYS A 126 -19.37 12.87 -0.55
C LYS A 126 -20.25 12.79 0.71
N ASN A 127 -20.19 13.83 1.55
CA ASN A 127 -20.92 13.98 2.82
C ASN A 127 -20.45 13.07 3.97
N TYR A 128 -19.27 12.46 3.86
CA TYR A 128 -18.66 11.66 4.92
C TYR A 128 -17.32 12.27 5.33
N PRO A 129 -16.83 12.00 6.57
CA PRO A 129 -15.53 12.46 7.02
C PRO A 129 -14.41 11.62 6.39
N ILE A 130 -14.25 11.77 5.07
CA ILE A 130 -13.24 11.11 4.25
C ILE A 130 -12.50 12.19 3.45
N GLU A 131 -11.20 12.32 3.71
CA GLU A 131 -10.32 13.28 3.06
C GLU A 131 -9.45 12.59 2.01
N ILE A 132 -9.39 13.16 0.80
CA ILE A 132 -8.60 12.64 -0.32
C ILE A 132 -7.50 13.63 -0.67
N ILE A 133 -6.27 13.31 -0.29
CA ILE A 133 -5.08 14.16 -0.49
C ILE A 133 -4.16 13.54 -1.53
N THR A 134 -4.11 14.14 -2.72
CA THR A 134 -3.23 13.72 -3.80
C THR A 134 -1.92 14.50 -3.76
N ASN A 135 -0.79 13.81 -3.97
CA ASN A 135 0.55 14.42 -4.07
C ASN A 135 0.94 15.29 -2.85
N ILE A 136 0.63 14.79 -1.64
CA ILE A 136 1.00 15.43 -0.37
C ILE A 136 2.51 15.68 -0.27
N GLY A 137 2.92 16.78 0.38
CA GLY A 137 4.32 17.03 0.69
C GLY A 137 4.87 16.02 1.70
N TRP A 138 6.17 15.74 1.63
CA TRP A 138 6.81 14.77 2.53
C TRP A 138 6.64 15.11 4.02
N GLY A 139 6.88 16.37 4.40
CA GLY A 139 6.75 16.80 5.80
C GLY A 139 5.31 16.66 6.33
N GLU A 140 4.32 17.00 5.52
CA GLU A 140 2.90 16.86 5.86
C GLU A 140 2.50 15.38 5.97
N LEU A 141 3.03 14.51 5.11
CA LEU A 141 2.81 13.08 5.19
C LEU A 141 3.34 12.50 6.50
N VAL A 142 4.58 12.85 6.88
CA VAL A 142 5.19 12.41 8.13
C VAL A 142 4.38 12.88 9.35
N GLU A 143 3.93 14.14 9.35
CA GLU A 143 3.06 14.66 10.41
C GLU A 143 1.73 13.91 10.49
N LEU A 144 1.11 13.65 9.33
CA LEU A 144 -0.14 12.90 9.25
C LEU A 144 0.02 11.47 9.79
N PHE A 145 1.11 10.78 9.47
CA PHE A 145 1.44 9.50 10.10
C PHE A 145 1.57 9.62 11.61
N ALA A 146 2.31 10.61 12.10
CA ALA A 146 2.57 10.79 13.52
C ALA A 146 1.28 10.94 14.35
N ARG A 147 0.28 11.65 13.83
CA ARG A 147 -1.03 11.86 14.47
C ARG A 147 -2.06 10.76 14.20
N SER A 148 -1.86 9.90 13.20
CA SER A 148 -2.80 8.84 12.84
C SER A 148 -2.85 7.71 13.86
N TYR A 149 -4.07 7.23 14.19
CA TYR A 149 -4.25 6.13 15.15
C TYR A 149 -4.21 4.78 14.48
N ILE A 150 -4.92 4.65 13.36
CA ILE A 150 -5.04 3.41 12.60
C ILE A 150 -4.40 3.63 11.23
N PHE A 151 -3.65 2.63 10.78
CA PHE A 151 -3.24 2.54 9.39
C PHE A 151 -4.02 1.41 8.71
N TRP A 152 -4.62 1.68 7.57
CA TRP A 152 -5.53 0.75 6.90
C TRP A 152 -5.22 0.62 5.41
N HIS A 153 -5.04 -0.60 4.95
CA HIS A 153 -5.15 -0.92 3.52
C HIS A 153 -5.80 -2.28 3.30
N ALA A 154 -6.39 -2.45 2.12
CA ALA A 154 -7.08 -3.67 1.74
C ALA A 154 -6.55 -4.25 0.42
N SER A 155 -5.28 -4.00 0.06
CA SER A 155 -4.63 -4.65 -1.09
C SER A 155 -4.88 -6.16 -1.13
N GLY A 156 -5.36 -6.65 -2.28
CA GLY A 156 -5.80 -8.05 -2.45
C GLY A 156 -7.26 -8.34 -2.08
N MET A 157 -8.00 -7.39 -1.50
CA MET A 157 -9.43 -7.61 -1.18
C MET A 157 -10.25 -7.86 -2.44
N GLY A 158 -11.00 -8.97 -2.42
CA GLY A 158 -11.83 -9.41 -3.54
C GLY A 158 -11.05 -10.01 -4.72
N GLU A 159 -9.74 -10.18 -4.59
CA GLU A 159 -8.87 -10.76 -5.63
C GLU A 159 -8.60 -12.25 -5.37
N ASP A 160 -8.30 -13.00 -6.44
CA ASP A 160 -7.77 -14.37 -6.32
C ASP A 160 -6.25 -14.34 -6.46
N GLU A 161 -5.53 -14.62 -5.38
CA GLU A 161 -4.06 -14.69 -5.35
C GLU A 161 -3.52 -15.63 -6.43
N LYS A 162 -4.23 -16.72 -6.75
CA LYS A 162 -3.78 -17.71 -7.74
C LYS A 162 -3.74 -17.15 -9.15
N VAL A 163 -4.60 -16.16 -9.44
CA VAL A 163 -4.79 -15.56 -10.76
C VAL A 163 -4.08 -14.21 -10.85
N HIS A 164 -4.17 -13.39 -9.81
CA HIS A 164 -3.68 -12.01 -9.77
C HIS A 164 -2.76 -11.74 -8.57
N PRO A 165 -1.62 -12.45 -8.45
CA PRO A 165 -0.72 -12.27 -7.32
C PRO A 165 -0.10 -10.86 -7.25
N GLU A 166 -0.05 -10.14 -8.36
CA GLU A 166 0.41 -8.75 -8.45
C GLU A 166 -0.52 -7.75 -7.74
N ARG A 167 -1.75 -8.16 -7.39
CA ARG A 167 -2.75 -7.30 -6.74
C ARG A 167 -2.74 -7.32 -5.22
N PHE A 168 -1.98 -8.24 -4.64
CA PHE A 168 -1.79 -8.34 -3.20
C PHE A 168 -0.64 -7.47 -2.73
N GLU A 169 -0.59 -7.18 -1.43
CA GLU A 169 0.57 -6.55 -0.83
C GLU A 169 1.76 -7.52 -0.84
N HIS A 170 2.90 -7.08 -1.36
CA HIS A 170 4.07 -7.97 -1.50
C HIS A 170 4.98 -7.92 -0.28
N PHE A 171 5.11 -6.75 0.34
CA PHE A 171 5.95 -6.58 1.53
C PHE A 171 5.30 -5.69 2.60
N GLY A 172 4.67 -4.58 2.20
CA GLY A 172 4.05 -3.64 3.13
C GLY A 172 5.02 -2.62 3.70
N ILE A 173 5.84 -1.97 2.86
CA ILE A 173 6.78 -0.90 3.29
C ILE A 173 6.01 0.16 4.09
N THR A 174 4.90 0.64 3.54
CA THR A 174 4.07 1.66 4.18
C THR A 174 3.40 1.19 5.47
N THR A 175 3.18 -0.12 5.63
CA THR A 175 2.72 -0.70 6.89
C THR A 175 3.81 -0.58 7.96
N VAL A 176 5.07 -0.84 7.61
CA VAL A 176 6.21 -0.68 8.51
C VAL A 176 6.43 0.80 8.87
N GLU A 177 6.33 1.72 7.90
CA GLU A 177 6.37 3.17 8.15
C GLU A 177 5.27 3.61 9.13
N ALA A 178 4.05 3.09 8.95
CA ALA A 178 2.94 3.34 9.86
C ALA A 178 3.20 2.82 11.28
N MET A 179 3.75 1.61 11.39
CA MET A 179 4.13 1.02 12.68
C MET A 179 5.22 1.85 13.37
N ALA A 180 6.21 2.36 12.62
CA ALA A 180 7.23 3.26 13.14
C ALA A 180 6.64 4.58 13.68
N ALA A 181 5.59 5.10 13.03
CA ALA A 181 4.82 6.24 13.52
C ALA A 181 3.91 5.88 14.72
N GLY A 182 3.81 4.62 15.13
CA GLY A 182 2.95 4.16 16.23
C GLY A 182 1.48 4.00 15.85
N CYS A 183 1.16 3.85 14.57
CA CYS A 183 -0.19 3.48 14.12
C CYS A 183 -0.48 2.01 14.40
N ILE A 184 -1.74 1.67 14.63
CA ILE A 184 -2.22 0.29 14.69
C ILE A 184 -2.52 -0.17 13.25
N PRO A 185 -1.77 -1.13 12.68
CA PRO A 185 -2.02 -1.60 11.33
C PRO A 185 -3.23 -2.54 11.29
N VAL A 186 -4.20 -2.22 10.44
CA VAL A 186 -5.29 -3.11 10.02
C VAL A 186 -5.05 -3.43 8.56
N VAL A 187 -4.54 -4.63 8.27
CA VAL A 187 -4.09 -5.01 6.94
C VAL A 187 -4.53 -6.44 6.62
N ILE A 188 -4.72 -6.73 5.33
CA ILE A 188 -5.03 -8.08 4.84
C ILE A 188 -3.72 -8.72 4.37
N ASN A 189 -3.46 -9.95 4.80
CA ASN A 189 -2.32 -10.77 4.40
C ASN A 189 -2.79 -12.11 3.82
#